data_AF-A0A9D6MAB6-F1
#
_entry.id   AF-A0A9D6MAB6-F1
#
_cell.length_a   1.000
_cell.length_b   1.000
_cell.length_c   1.000
_cell.angle_alpha   90.00
_cell.angle_beta   90.00
_cell.angle_gamma   90.00
#
_symmetry.space_group_name_H-M   'P 1'
#
loop_
_entity.id
_entity.type
_entity.pdbx_description
1 polymer ?
#
loop_
_entity_poly.entity_id
_entity_poly.type
_entity_poly.pdbx_seq_one_letter_code
_entity_poly.pdbx_strand_id
1 'polypeptide(L)'
;EFAYHLAGMRVAAALKTKAWLDDAEDHFKDAIKLSVDERKLIYYEGKEAASYFMGAAYLEAREFPKARDKFSEVLNMKREGKWNEKADKGWKRVDKIVRAMGGITLGDVGKEIAMRESVNRGDMAALFADELKIDKLFAGRIPVKSEIDKLKAEFTPADVLSHHFKEEVLTMMKWGIRGLEPQYDQTTKAYLFRPDNGVTRKELALVLEDVLVKLTGDEKIATAYFGQERSPFPDVPATAPWYNAVMNMTTRGLMESELSGEFRVNDLVDGAEAILAIRILRQRMNIY
;
A
#
# COMPACT_ATOMS: atom_id res chain seq x y z
N GLU A 1 -16.97 -16.16 -32.00
CA GLU A 1 -16.88 -14.69 -31.84
C GLU A 1 -16.63 -14.28 -30.38
N PHE A 2 -17.53 -14.53 -29.42
CA PHE A 2 -17.30 -14.15 -28.01
C PHE A 2 -15.95 -14.62 -27.44
N ALA A 3 -15.62 -15.90 -27.60
CA ALA A 3 -14.34 -16.47 -27.17
C ALA A 3 -13.12 -15.79 -27.83
N TYR A 4 -13.25 -15.29 -29.07
CA TYR A 4 -12.20 -14.55 -29.76
C TYR A 4 -11.95 -13.20 -29.08
N HIS A 5 -13.00 -12.44 -28.76
CA HIS A 5 -12.84 -11.17 -28.05
C HIS A 5 -12.24 -11.37 -26.64
N LEU A 6 -12.64 -12.42 -25.93
CA LEU A 6 -12.05 -12.73 -24.63
C LEU A 6 -10.59 -13.15 -24.73
N ALA A 7 -10.20 -13.86 -25.80
CA ALA A 7 -8.80 -14.12 -26.08
C ALA A 7 -8.05 -12.82 -26.41
N GLY A 8 -8.65 -11.93 -27.21
CA GLY A 8 -8.13 -10.60 -27.53
C GLY A 8 -7.79 -9.77 -26.28
N MET A 9 -8.73 -9.66 -25.34
CA MET A 9 -8.49 -8.98 -24.05
C MET A 9 -7.29 -9.56 -23.29
N ARG A 10 -7.18 -10.88 -23.23
CA ARG A 10 -6.09 -11.58 -22.53
C ARG A 10 -4.75 -11.37 -23.22
N VAL A 11 -4.72 -11.40 -24.55
CA VAL A 11 -3.51 -11.18 -25.35
C VAL A 11 -3.04 -9.73 -25.20
N ALA A 12 -3.95 -8.76 -25.30
CA ALA A 12 -3.63 -7.35 -25.09
C ALA A 12 -3.02 -7.11 -23.69
N ALA A 13 -3.66 -7.63 -22.64
CA ALA A 13 -3.18 -7.51 -21.26
C ALA A 13 -1.85 -8.24 -21.00
N ALA A 14 -1.56 -9.32 -21.74
CA ALA A 14 -0.30 -10.06 -21.62
C ALA A 14 0.86 -9.38 -22.36
N LEU A 15 0.61 -8.83 -23.55
CA LEU A 15 1.64 -8.20 -24.37
C LEU A 15 1.96 -6.77 -23.93
N LYS A 16 0.98 -6.05 -23.37
CA LYS A 16 1.11 -4.67 -22.89
C LYS A 16 1.78 -3.74 -23.92
N THR A 17 1.47 -3.94 -25.20
CA THR A 17 1.92 -3.06 -26.30
C THR A 17 1.31 -1.67 -26.15
N LYS A 18 1.75 -0.71 -26.97
CA LYS A 18 1.14 0.63 -26.98
C LYS A 18 -0.38 0.52 -27.16
N ALA A 19 -1.14 1.25 -26.35
CA ALA A 19 -2.62 1.26 -26.34
C ALA A 19 -3.30 -0.08 -26.00
N TRP A 20 -2.58 -1.03 -25.36
CA TRP A 20 -3.14 -2.35 -25.02
C TRP A 20 -4.43 -2.30 -24.19
N LEU A 21 -4.60 -1.28 -23.34
CA LEU A 21 -5.81 -1.15 -22.53
C LEU A 21 -7.00 -0.74 -23.40
N ASP A 22 -6.79 0.16 -24.37
CA ASP A 22 -7.81 0.58 -25.32
C ASP A 22 -8.24 -0.63 -26.19
N ASP A 23 -7.27 -1.42 -26.66
CA ASP A 23 -7.55 -2.67 -27.41
C ASP A 23 -8.38 -3.66 -26.56
N ALA A 24 -8.06 -3.81 -25.27
CA ALA A 24 -8.82 -4.65 -24.35
C ALA A 24 -10.24 -4.10 -24.13
N GLU A 25 -10.39 -2.77 -23.97
CA GLU A 25 -11.69 -2.11 -23.84
C GLU A 25 -12.55 -2.30 -25.10
N ASP A 26 -11.96 -2.26 -26.29
CA ASP A 26 -12.67 -2.47 -27.56
C ASP A 26 -13.12 -3.92 -27.73
N HIS A 27 -12.25 -4.89 -27.44
CA HIS A 27 -12.66 -6.29 -27.37
C HIS A 27 -13.77 -6.52 -26.36
N PHE A 28 -13.72 -5.88 -25.18
CA PHE A 28 -14.78 -5.97 -24.18
C PHE A 28 -16.11 -5.42 -24.71
N LYS A 29 -16.10 -4.21 -25.29
CA LYS A 29 -17.30 -3.56 -25.87
C LYS A 29 -17.96 -4.43 -26.93
N ASP A 30 -17.18 -5.13 -27.74
CA ASP A 30 -17.74 -6.02 -28.76
C ASP A 30 -18.24 -7.33 -28.15
N ALA A 31 -17.51 -7.91 -27.19
CA ALA A 31 -17.94 -9.13 -26.50
C ALA A 31 -19.31 -8.99 -25.84
N ILE A 32 -19.58 -7.87 -25.16
CA ILE A 32 -20.84 -7.65 -24.42
C ILE A 32 -22.06 -7.41 -25.33
N LYS A 33 -21.85 -7.05 -26.61
CA LYS A 33 -22.94 -6.87 -27.59
C LYS A 33 -23.42 -8.20 -28.16
N LEU A 34 -22.66 -9.28 -28.00
CA LEU A 34 -22.96 -10.57 -28.61
C LEU A 34 -24.06 -11.32 -27.86
N SER A 35 -24.99 -11.90 -28.61
CA SER A 35 -25.87 -12.94 -28.08
C SER A 35 -25.13 -14.28 -28.07
N VAL A 36 -24.94 -14.84 -26.87
CA VAL A 36 -24.12 -16.04 -26.66
C VAL A 36 -24.93 -17.13 -25.99
N ASP A 37 -24.90 -18.33 -26.57
CA ASP A 37 -25.32 -19.58 -25.92
C ASP A 37 -24.15 -20.10 -25.07
N GLU A 38 -24.26 -19.92 -23.76
CA GLU A 38 -23.19 -20.24 -22.81
C GLU A 38 -22.83 -21.73 -22.79
N ARG A 39 -23.75 -22.63 -23.21
CA ARG A 39 -23.50 -24.07 -23.31
C ARG A 39 -22.41 -24.41 -24.33
N LYS A 40 -22.14 -23.50 -25.26
CA LYS A 40 -21.10 -23.63 -26.29
C LYS A 40 -19.75 -23.05 -25.85
N LEU A 41 -19.67 -22.39 -24.68
CA LEU A 41 -18.44 -21.80 -24.16
C LEU A 41 -17.65 -22.81 -23.34
N ILE A 42 -16.87 -23.67 -24.00
CA ILE A 42 -16.11 -24.77 -23.35
C ILE A 42 -15.13 -24.24 -22.28
N TYR A 43 -14.37 -23.18 -22.59
CA TYR A 43 -13.38 -22.63 -21.65
C TYR A 43 -13.93 -21.51 -20.77
N TYR A 44 -14.75 -20.63 -21.35
CA TYR A 44 -15.19 -19.42 -20.66
C TYR A 44 -16.45 -19.64 -19.81
N GLU A 45 -17.28 -20.64 -20.13
CA GLU A 45 -18.43 -21.15 -19.36
C GLU A 45 -19.53 -20.15 -18.99
N GLY A 46 -19.37 -18.85 -19.28
CA GLY A 46 -20.37 -17.84 -19.02
C GLY A 46 -19.98 -16.46 -19.55
N LYS A 47 -20.99 -15.60 -19.76
CA LYS A 47 -20.80 -14.22 -20.23
C LYS A 47 -20.05 -13.34 -19.24
N GLU A 48 -20.13 -13.66 -17.94
CA GLU A 48 -19.42 -12.95 -16.88
C GLU A 48 -17.89 -13.00 -17.03
N ALA A 49 -17.38 -13.96 -17.80
CA ALA A 49 -15.98 -14.03 -18.18
C ALA A 49 -15.47 -12.74 -18.83
N ALA A 50 -16.31 -12.03 -19.61
CA ALA A 50 -15.94 -10.77 -20.24
C ALA A 50 -15.60 -9.70 -19.18
N SER A 51 -16.49 -9.48 -18.21
CA SER A 51 -16.26 -8.51 -17.14
C SER A 51 -15.10 -8.94 -16.24
N TYR A 52 -14.90 -10.25 -16.03
CA TYR A 52 -13.74 -10.74 -15.27
C TYR A 52 -12.41 -10.35 -15.93
N PHE A 53 -12.24 -10.65 -17.23
CA PHE A 53 -10.99 -10.32 -17.92
C PHE A 53 -10.78 -8.81 -18.07
N MET A 54 -11.85 -8.04 -18.22
CA MET A 54 -11.74 -6.58 -18.22
C MET A 54 -11.37 -6.03 -16.84
N GLY A 55 -11.89 -6.61 -15.75
CA GLY A 55 -11.49 -6.27 -14.38
C GLY A 55 -10.02 -6.58 -14.12
N ALA A 56 -9.53 -7.71 -14.62
CA ALA A 56 -8.11 -8.05 -14.57
C ALA A 56 -7.25 -7.08 -15.39
N ALA A 57 -7.68 -6.71 -16.60
CA ALA A 57 -7.00 -5.71 -17.43
C ALA A 57 -6.92 -4.34 -16.72
N TYR A 58 -8.02 -3.86 -16.13
CA TYR A 58 -7.99 -2.62 -15.36
C TYR A 58 -7.09 -2.69 -14.13
N LEU A 59 -7.04 -3.83 -13.44
CA LEU A 59 -6.12 -4.03 -12.32
C LEU A 59 -4.65 -3.92 -12.78
N GLU A 60 -4.31 -4.58 -13.89
CA GLU A 60 -2.96 -4.49 -14.50
C GLU A 60 -2.61 -3.06 -14.94
N ALA A 61 -3.61 -2.29 -15.39
CA ALA A 61 -3.46 -0.87 -15.72
C ALA A 61 -3.47 0.05 -14.49
N ARG A 62 -3.63 -0.48 -13.27
CA ARG A 62 -3.76 0.28 -12.01
C ARG A 62 -4.96 1.24 -12.01
N GLU A 63 -5.98 0.92 -12.79
CA GLU A 63 -7.28 1.58 -12.84
C GLU A 63 -8.20 0.97 -11.76
N PHE A 64 -7.81 1.09 -10.49
CA PHE A 64 -8.44 0.36 -9.39
C PHE A 64 -9.96 0.57 -9.27
N PRO A 65 -10.52 1.79 -9.46
CA PRO A 65 -11.97 1.98 -9.45
C PRO A 65 -12.65 1.19 -10.58
N LYS A 66 -12.14 1.28 -11.81
CA LYS A 66 -12.70 0.53 -12.96
C LYS A 66 -12.58 -0.98 -12.76
N ALA A 67 -11.46 -1.45 -12.19
CA ALA A 67 -11.25 -2.86 -11.87
C ALA A 67 -12.27 -3.36 -10.85
N ARG A 68 -12.50 -2.58 -9.78
CA ARG A 68 -13.50 -2.88 -8.76
C ARG A 68 -14.89 -3.01 -9.34
N ASP A 69 -15.28 -2.06 -10.18
CA ASP A 69 -16.60 -2.05 -10.79
C ASP A 69 -16.79 -3.28 -11.69
N LYS A 70 -15.77 -3.64 -12.48
CA LYS A 70 -15.83 -4.85 -13.34
C LYS A 70 -15.86 -6.16 -12.57
N PHE A 71 -15.12 -6.29 -11.48
CA PHE A 71 -15.27 -7.47 -10.62
C PHE A 71 -16.63 -7.51 -9.93
N SER A 72 -17.19 -6.36 -9.53
CA SER A 72 -18.54 -6.30 -8.98
C SER A 72 -19.61 -6.72 -10.00
N GLU A 73 -19.46 -6.32 -11.27
CA GLU A 73 -20.33 -6.79 -12.35
C GLU A 73 -20.37 -8.32 -12.44
N VAL A 74 -19.21 -9.00 -12.38
CA VAL A 74 -19.15 -10.48 -12.41
C VAL A 74 -20.00 -11.08 -11.29
N LEU A 75 -19.83 -10.57 -10.07
CA LEU A 75 -20.54 -11.06 -8.88
C LEU A 75 -22.05 -10.80 -8.93
N ASN A 76 -22.47 -9.74 -9.63
CA ASN A 76 -23.88 -9.38 -9.80
C ASN A 76 -24.55 -10.12 -10.96
N MET A 77 -23.80 -10.62 -11.95
CA MET A 77 -24.35 -11.30 -13.12
C MET A 77 -24.91 -12.69 -12.78
N LYS A 78 -24.23 -13.46 -11.91
CA LYS A 78 -24.66 -14.80 -11.51
C LYS A 78 -24.26 -15.09 -10.08
N ARG A 79 -25.10 -15.84 -9.35
CA ARG A 79 -24.80 -16.29 -7.98
C ARG A 79 -23.64 -17.28 -7.94
N GLU A 80 -23.60 -18.20 -8.90
CA GLU A 80 -22.58 -19.24 -9.02
C GLU A 80 -22.09 -19.28 -10.47
N GLY A 81 -20.78 -19.31 -10.65
CA GLY A 81 -20.12 -19.29 -11.94
C GLY A 81 -18.62 -19.49 -11.79
N LYS A 82 -17.97 -19.98 -12.84
CA LYS A 82 -16.52 -20.28 -12.87
C LYS A 82 -15.65 -19.10 -12.42
N TRP A 83 -16.12 -17.88 -12.67
CA TRP A 83 -15.35 -16.66 -12.44
C TRP A 83 -15.64 -15.99 -11.10
N ASN A 84 -16.67 -16.42 -10.36
CA ASN A 84 -17.13 -15.76 -9.14
C ASN A 84 -16.06 -15.74 -8.05
N GLU A 85 -15.39 -16.87 -7.78
CA GLU A 85 -14.35 -16.93 -6.74
C GLU A 85 -13.16 -16.01 -7.07
N LYS A 86 -12.74 -16.01 -8.34
CA LYS A 86 -11.62 -15.17 -8.80
C LYS A 86 -12.01 -13.69 -8.79
N ALA A 87 -13.24 -13.37 -9.16
CA ALA A 87 -13.76 -12.01 -9.13
C ALA A 87 -13.94 -11.52 -7.68
N ASP A 88 -14.39 -12.35 -6.75
CA ASP A 88 -14.50 -12.00 -5.33
C ASP A 88 -13.12 -11.69 -4.72
N LYS A 89 -12.12 -12.54 -4.99
CA LYS A 89 -10.72 -12.29 -4.59
C LYS A 89 -10.19 -10.99 -5.21
N GLY A 90 -10.41 -10.79 -6.50
CA GLY A 90 -10.03 -9.58 -7.21
C GLY A 90 -10.69 -8.33 -6.63
N TRP A 91 -12.01 -8.38 -6.44
CA TRP A 91 -12.83 -7.31 -5.88
C TRP A 91 -12.37 -6.92 -4.48
N LYS A 92 -12.18 -7.89 -3.57
CA LYS A 92 -11.70 -7.63 -2.21
C LYS A 92 -10.35 -6.91 -2.20
N ARG A 93 -9.42 -7.35 -3.06
CA ARG A 93 -8.10 -6.73 -3.19
C ARG A 93 -8.20 -5.29 -3.69
N VAL A 94 -8.91 -5.05 -4.81
CA VAL A 94 -9.00 -3.71 -5.38
C VAL A 94 -9.87 -2.77 -4.56
N ASP A 95 -10.91 -3.27 -3.90
CA ASP A 95 -11.76 -2.46 -3.04
C ASP A 95 -11.01 -2.01 -1.79
N LYS A 96 -10.13 -2.85 -1.22
CA LYS A 96 -9.20 -2.42 -0.17
C LYS A 96 -8.32 -1.27 -0.64
N ILE A 97 -7.76 -1.35 -1.85
CA ILE A 97 -6.93 -0.28 -2.44
C ILE A 97 -7.74 1.00 -2.68
N VAL A 98 -8.92 0.90 -3.29
CA VAL A 98 -9.79 2.06 -3.55
C VAL A 98 -10.21 2.74 -2.25
N ARG A 99 -10.55 1.96 -1.21
CA ARG A 99 -10.85 2.49 0.13
C ARG A 99 -9.63 3.16 0.75
N ALA A 100 -8.43 2.58 0.64
CA ALA A 100 -7.19 3.16 1.14
C ALA A 100 -6.84 4.48 0.46
N MET A 101 -7.05 4.58 -0.85
CA MET A 101 -6.81 5.79 -1.64
C MET A 101 -7.81 6.92 -1.40
N GLY A 102 -8.97 6.67 -0.79
CA GLY A 102 -10.13 7.58 -0.82
C GLY A 102 -9.79 9.08 -0.73
N GLY A 103 -9.95 9.79 -1.86
CA GLY A 103 -9.73 11.23 -2.00
C GLY A 103 -8.29 11.67 -2.29
N ILE A 104 -7.31 10.76 -2.31
CA ILE A 104 -5.93 11.05 -2.72
C ILE A 104 -5.60 10.41 -4.07
N THR A 105 -4.77 11.10 -4.85
CA THR A 105 -4.16 10.58 -6.07
C THR A 105 -2.75 10.12 -5.74
N LEU A 106 -2.42 8.89 -6.11
CA LEU A 106 -1.07 8.33 -5.99
C LEU A 106 -0.30 8.51 -7.29
N GLY A 107 1.01 8.70 -7.19
CA GLY A 107 1.93 8.56 -8.31
C GLY A 107 2.02 7.09 -8.78
N ASP A 108 2.71 6.86 -9.89
CA ASP A 108 2.81 5.51 -10.46
C ASP A 108 3.48 4.50 -9.53
N VAL A 109 4.50 4.94 -8.78
CA VAL A 109 5.18 4.15 -7.73
C VAL A 109 4.22 3.83 -6.59
N GLY A 110 3.46 4.83 -6.08
CA GLY A 110 2.46 4.61 -5.04
C GLY A 110 1.37 3.62 -5.45
N LYS A 111 0.90 3.69 -6.72
CA LYS A 111 -0.03 2.69 -7.28
C LYS A 111 0.59 1.30 -7.37
N GLU A 112 1.88 1.21 -7.69
CA GLU A 112 2.61 -0.05 -7.77
C GLU A 112 2.74 -0.70 -6.37
N ILE A 113 3.09 0.11 -5.38
CA ILE A 113 3.20 -0.31 -3.98
C ILE A 113 1.84 -0.74 -3.44
N ALA A 114 0.74 -0.03 -3.77
CA ALA A 114 -0.61 -0.37 -3.34
C ALA A 114 -1.03 -1.80 -3.71
N MET A 115 -0.45 -2.37 -4.77
CA MET A 115 -0.73 -3.74 -5.21
C MET A 115 0.11 -4.79 -4.48
N ARG A 116 1.14 -4.44 -3.70
CA ARG A 116 2.02 -5.42 -3.06
C ARG A 116 1.31 -6.14 -1.92
N GLU A 117 1.51 -7.46 -1.85
CA GLU A 117 1.06 -8.29 -0.71
C GLU A 117 1.86 -8.00 0.56
N SER A 118 3.10 -7.56 0.41
CA SER A 118 3.93 -7.04 1.49
C SER A 118 4.78 -5.88 1.00
N VAL A 119 4.78 -4.77 1.72
CA VAL A 119 5.69 -3.65 1.45
C VAL A 119 7.03 -3.86 2.14
N ASN A 120 8.09 -3.41 1.48
CA ASN A 120 9.42 -3.42 2.03
C ASN A 120 9.83 -2.03 2.57
N ARG A 121 10.99 -1.95 3.22
CA ARG A 121 11.49 -0.70 3.82
C ARG A 121 11.75 0.38 2.76
N GLY A 122 12.15 -0.02 1.56
CA GLY A 122 12.30 0.88 0.41
C GLY A 122 10.96 1.46 -0.05
N ASP A 123 9.92 0.63 -0.16
CA ASP A 123 8.56 1.06 -0.50
C ASP A 123 8.05 2.08 0.52
N MET A 124 8.23 1.81 1.81
CA MET A 124 7.83 2.76 2.86
C MET A 124 8.58 4.09 2.72
N ALA A 125 9.90 4.05 2.48
CA ALA A 125 10.68 5.25 2.23
C ALA A 125 10.13 6.04 1.03
N ALA A 126 9.82 5.34 -0.08
CA ALA A 126 9.22 5.95 -1.26
C ALA A 126 7.86 6.57 -0.98
N LEU A 127 6.96 5.87 -0.27
CA LEU A 127 5.66 6.44 0.07
C LEU A 127 5.77 7.70 0.95
N PHE A 128 6.66 7.71 1.95
CA PHE A 128 6.87 8.89 2.80
C PHE A 128 7.54 10.04 2.02
N ALA A 129 8.55 9.75 1.22
CA ALA A 129 9.27 10.74 0.42
C ALA A 129 8.40 11.32 -0.69
N ASP A 130 7.69 10.46 -1.44
CA ASP A 130 7.02 10.84 -2.66
C ASP A 130 5.54 11.16 -2.52
N GLU A 131 4.79 10.42 -1.70
CA GLU A 131 3.35 10.66 -1.55
C GLU A 131 3.08 11.64 -0.40
N LEU A 132 3.80 11.52 0.71
CA LEU A 132 3.65 12.43 1.85
C LEU A 132 4.52 13.70 1.71
N LYS A 133 5.61 13.66 0.92
CA LYS A 133 6.58 14.75 0.80
C LYS A 133 7.20 15.16 2.15
N ILE A 134 7.54 14.15 2.97
CA ILE A 134 8.07 14.30 4.33
C ILE A 134 9.24 15.27 4.46
N ASP A 135 10.16 15.30 3.49
CA ASP A 135 11.30 16.22 3.52
C ASP A 135 10.85 17.68 3.56
N LYS A 136 9.85 18.04 2.75
CA LYS A 136 9.29 19.40 2.73
C LYS A 136 8.52 19.71 4.01
N LEU A 137 7.77 18.73 4.52
CA LEU A 137 6.95 18.89 5.71
C LEU A 137 7.81 19.16 6.94
N PHE A 138 8.87 18.37 7.15
CA PHE A 138 9.79 18.58 8.27
C PHE A 138 10.65 19.83 8.09
N ALA A 139 11.16 20.09 6.88
CA ALA A 139 11.88 21.33 6.61
C ALA A 139 11.05 22.58 6.96
N GLY A 140 9.74 22.56 6.69
CA GLY A 140 8.83 23.65 7.05
C GLY A 140 8.65 23.87 8.56
N ARG A 141 9.06 22.93 9.41
CA ARG A 141 8.99 23.05 10.88
C ARG A 141 10.25 23.65 11.50
N ILE A 142 11.36 23.69 10.78
CA ILE A 142 12.63 24.25 11.26
C ILE A 142 12.71 25.72 10.85
N PRO A 143 12.77 26.69 11.79
CA PRO A 143 12.80 28.11 11.45
C PRO A 143 14.06 28.55 10.71
N VAL A 144 15.19 27.85 10.94
CA VAL A 144 16.51 28.27 10.47
C VAL A 144 16.95 27.41 9.28
N LYS A 145 16.86 27.98 8.07
CA LYS A 145 17.20 27.28 6.82
C LYS A 145 18.63 26.72 6.79
N SER A 146 19.60 27.42 7.39
CA SER A 146 20.99 26.95 7.45
C SER A 146 21.20 25.71 8.32
N GLU A 147 20.25 25.38 9.21
CA GLU A 147 20.28 24.12 9.96
C GLU A 147 19.77 22.97 9.08
N ILE A 148 18.74 23.22 8.27
CA ILE A 148 18.20 22.27 7.30
C ILE A 148 19.25 21.91 6.24
N ASP A 149 19.99 22.90 5.73
CA ASP A 149 21.02 22.70 4.70
C ASP A 149 22.22 21.86 5.22
N LYS A 150 22.41 21.80 6.55
CA LYS A 150 23.42 20.96 7.18
C LYS A 150 22.92 19.54 7.46
N LEU A 151 21.60 19.32 7.51
CA LEU A 151 21.01 18.00 7.74
C LEU A 151 21.20 17.13 6.50
N LYS A 152 21.92 16.03 6.70
CA LYS A 152 22.12 14.96 5.73
C LYS A 152 22.23 13.63 6.46
N ALA A 153 22.00 12.54 5.75
CA ALA A 153 22.34 11.22 6.26
C ALA A 153 23.83 11.18 6.64
N GLU A 154 24.14 10.61 7.79
CA GLU A 154 25.52 10.53 8.31
C GLU A 154 26.44 9.72 7.38
N PHE A 155 25.88 8.71 6.72
CA PHE A 155 26.54 7.87 5.74
C PHE A 155 25.52 7.29 4.76
N THR A 156 26.00 6.67 3.68
CA THR A 156 25.16 5.86 2.78
C THR A 156 25.41 4.37 3.04
N PRO A 157 24.42 3.58 3.45
CA PRO A 157 24.56 2.14 3.65
C PRO A 157 24.96 1.42 2.36
N ALA A 158 25.82 0.40 2.47
CA ALA A 158 26.38 -0.30 1.31
C ALA A 158 25.30 -0.97 0.44
N ASP A 159 24.25 -1.48 1.08
CA ASP A 159 23.11 -2.14 0.44
C ASP A 159 22.12 -1.17 -0.24
N VAL A 160 22.35 0.14 -0.11
CA VAL A 160 21.52 1.20 -0.70
C VAL A 160 22.19 1.85 -1.91
N LEU A 161 23.51 1.69 -2.08
CA LEU A 161 24.30 2.39 -3.10
C LEU A 161 23.75 2.26 -4.53
N SER A 162 23.24 1.07 -4.88
CA SER A 162 22.65 0.75 -6.19
C SER A 162 21.14 0.51 -6.13
N HIS A 163 20.50 0.80 -4.99
CA HIS A 163 19.07 0.59 -4.84
C HIS A 163 18.28 1.71 -5.53
N HIS A 164 17.16 1.37 -6.19
CA HIS A 164 16.37 2.34 -6.95
C HIS A 164 15.74 3.43 -6.06
N PHE A 165 15.38 3.09 -4.82
CA PHE A 165 14.91 4.04 -3.80
C PHE A 165 16.03 4.65 -2.93
N LYS A 166 17.23 4.84 -3.47
CA LYS A 166 18.37 5.34 -2.70
C LYS A 166 18.09 6.71 -2.06
N GLU A 167 17.55 7.65 -2.83
CA GLU A 167 17.38 9.04 -2.36
C GLU A 167 16.27 9.14 -1.30
N GLU A 168 15.22 8.35 -1.43
CA GLU A 168 14.11 8.24 -0.49
C GLU A 168 14.58 7.62 0.83
N VAL A 169 15.42 6.58 0.76
CA VAL A 169 16.07 5.99 1.93
C VAL A 169 16.98 7.00 2.63
N LEU A 170 17.83 7.70 1.89
CA LEU A 170 18.70 8.74 2.46
C LEU A 170 17.89 9.88 3.08
N THR A 171 16.69 10.17 2.56
CA THR A 171 15.77 11.12 3.16
C THR A 171 15.26 10.62 4.52
N MET A 172 14.87 9.35 4.64
CA MET A 172 14.45 8.79 5.93
C MET A 172 15.58 8.85 6.96
N MET A 173 16.82 8.55 6.52
CA MET A 173 18.00 8.61 7.36
C MET A 173 18.36 10.05 7.76
N LYS A 174 18.28 11.01 6.84
CA LYS A 174 18.49 12.45 7.11
C LYS A 174 17.62 12.94 8.27
N TRP A 175 16.37 12.48 8.31
CA TRP A 175 15.40 12.88 9.32
C TRP A 175 15.36 11.97 10.56
N GLY A 176 16.19 10.92 10.60
CA GLY A 176 16.23 9.99 11.73
C GLY A 176 14.87 9.37 12.03
N ILE A 177 14.18 8.88 10.99
CA ILE A 177 12.84 8.29 11.15
C ILE A 177 12.94 6.95 11.85
N ARG A 178 12.43 6.89 13.08
CA ARG A 178 12.49 5.69 13.92
C ARG A 178 11.77 4.53 13.25
N GLY A 179 12.41 3.36 13.20
CA GLY A 179 11.89 2.18 12.51
C GLY A 179 12.30 2.08 11.04
N LEU A 180 12.78 3.17 10.44
CA LEU A 180 13.46 3.19 9.13
C LEU A 180 14.95 3.57 9.29
N GLU A 181 15.57 3.17 10.40
CA GLU A 181 17.00 3.37 10.63
C GLU A 181 17.82 2.19 10.11
N PRO A 182 19.09 2.40 9.68
CA PRO A 182 20.02 1.30 9.43
C PRO A 182 20.20 0.43 10.68
N GLN A 183 20.23 -0.88 10.47
CA GLN A 183 20.40 -1.87 11.52
C GLN A 183 21.80 -2.48 11.42
N TYR A 184 22.44 -2.68 12.57
CA TYR A 184 23.75 -3.33 12.61
C TYR A 184 23.63 -4.80 12.18
N ASP A 185 24.32 -5.17 11.12
CA ASP A 185 24.40 -6.54 10.64
C ASP A 185 25.65 -7.23 11.19
N GLN A 186 25.45 -8.29 11.97
CA GLN A 186 26.54 -8.99 12.64
C GLN A 186 27.49 -9.71 11.68
N THR A 187 27.03 -10.05 10.48
CA THR A 187 27.78 -10.83 9.48
C THR A 187 28.77 -9.94 8.72
N THR A 188 28.27 -8.82 8.22
CA THR A 188 29.02 -7.81 7.45
C THR A 188 29.73 -6.80 8.34
N LYS A 189 29.41 -6.76 9.66
CA LYS A 189 29.93 -5.79 10.63
C LYS A 189 29.67 -4.34 10.23
N ALA A 190 28.57 -4.11 9.51
CA ALA A 190 28.18 -2.81 8.99
C ALA A 190 26.72 -2.49 9.34
N TYR A 191 26.37 -1.21 9.35
CA TYR A 191 24.98 -0.77 9.41
C TYR A 191 24.38 -0.83 8.02
N LEU A 192 23.32 -1.64 7.87
CA LEU A 192 22.61 -1.87 6.61
C LEU A 192 21.17 -1.36 6.73
N PHE A 193 20.64 -0.75 5.67
CA PHE A 193 19.25 -0.27 5.69
C PHE A 193 18.23 -1.38 5.48
N ARG A 194 18.61 -2.41 4.71
CA ARG A 194 17.80 -3.53 4.24
C ARG A 194 16.54 -3.09 3.49
N PRO A 195 16.67 -2.37 2.37
CA PRO A 195 15.52 -1.80 1.67
C PRO A 195 14.52 -2.88 1.21
N ASP A 196 14.98 -4.08 0.91
CA ASP A 196 14.14 -5.19 0.45
C ASP A 196 13.46 -5.99 1.58
N ASN A 197 13.78 -5.71 2.85
CA ASN A 197 13.12 -6.39 3.97
C ASN A 197 11.67 -5.91 4.12
N GLY A 198 10.76 -6.87 4.30
CA GLY A 198 9.36 -6.60 4.61
C GLY A 198 9.21 -5.80 5.91
N VAL A 199 8.23 -4.90 5.94
CA VAL A 199 7.91 -4.09 7.11
C VAL A 199 6.78 -4.75 7.89
N THR A 200 7.01 -5.00 9.18
CA THR A 200 6.00 -5.53 10.08
C THR A 200 5.07 -4.43 10.59
N ARG A 201 3.87 -4.80 11.02
CA ARG A 201 2.88 -3.85 11.55
C ARG A 201 3.38 -3.08 12.78
N LYS A 202 4.18 -3.71 13.67
CA LYS A 202 4.82 -3.01 14.79
C LYS A 202 5.86 -1.97 14.34
N GLU A 203 6.62 -2.26 13.27
CA GLU A 203 7.58 -1.32 12.72
C GLU A 203 6.88 -0.13 12.08
N LEU A 204 5.80 -0.38 11.31
CA LEU A 204 4.97 0.70 10.76
C LEU A 204 4.40 1.58 11.88
N ALA A 205 3.92 1.00 12.97
CA ALA A 205 3.41 1.77 14.10
C ALA A 205 4.49 2.71 14.69
N LEU A 206 5.72 2.21 14.86
CA LEU A 206 6.85 3.01 15.36
C LEU A 206 7.20 4.17 14.43
N VAL A 207 7.18 3.91 13.12
CA VAL A 207 7.45 4.91 12.07
C VAL A 207 6.38 5.99 12.07
N LEU A 208 5.09 5.61 12.05
CA LEU A 208 3.99 6.56 12.01
C LEU A 208 3.92 7.41 13.29
N GLU A 209 4.20 6.83 14.47
CA GLU A 209 4.27 7.59 15.72
C GLU A 209 5.39 8.62 15.67
N ASP A 210 6.58 8.23 15.20
CA ASP A 210 7.74 9.11 15.12
C ASP A 210 7.52 10.25 14.12
N VAL A 211 6.95 9.94 12.96
CA VAL A 211 6.54 10.96 11.98
C VAL A 211 5.49 11.89 12.57
N LEU A 212 4.50 11.36 13.29
CA LEU A 212 3.47 12.17 13.91
C LEU A 212 4.05 13.14 14.95
N VAL A 213 4.93 12.67 15.85
CA VAL A 213 5.61 13.50 16.86
C VAL A 213 6.42 14.60 16.18
N LYS A 214 7.23 14.26 15.18
CA LYS A 214 8.06 15.25 14.45
C LYS A 214 7.22 16.28 13.69
N LEU A 215 6.05 15.88 13.18
CA LEU A 215 5.14 16.79 12.47
C LEU A 215 4.38 17.72 13.39
N THR A 216 3.97 17.26 14.58
CA THR A 216 3.17 18.06 15.52
C THR A 216 4.02 18.83 16.53
N GLY A 217 5.24 18.36 16.80
CA GLY A 217 6.08 18.82 17.91
C GLY A 217 5.55 18.38 19.28
N ASP A 218 4.57 17.48 19.34
CA ASP A 218 3.97 17.01 20.59
C ASP A 218 4.65 15.73 21.10
N GLU A 219 5.69 15.93 21.92
CA GLU A 219 6.44 14.85 22.58
C GLU A 219 5.57 13.99 23.50
N LYS A 220 4.40 14.49 23.97
CA LYS A 220 3.52 13.73 24.86
C LYS A 220 2.91 12.53 24.16
N ILE A 221 2.86 12.52 22.83
CA ILE A 221 2.37 11.38 22.05
C ILE A 221 3.18 10.13 22.41
N ALA A 222 4.51 10.23 22.45
CA ALA A 222 5.41 9.09 22.70
C ALA A 222 5.27 8.46 24.10
N THR A 223 4.54 9.10 25.01
CA THR A 223 4.31 8.60 26.37
C THR A 223 2.82 8.55 26.76
N ALA A 224 1.90 8.78 25.82
CA ALA A 224 0.49 9.00 26.10
C ALA A 224 -0.20 7.81 26.80
N TYR A 225 0.31 6.60 26.64
CA TYR A 225 -0.24 5.36 27.20
C TYR A 225 0.66 4.72 28.26
N PHE A 226 1.66 5.45 28.78
CA PHE A 226 2.51 4.94 29.85
C PHE A 226 1.69 4.71 31.13
N GLY A 227 2.01 3.62 31.85
CA GLY A 227 1.33 3.25 33.08
C GLY A 227 0.00 2.50 32.89
N GLN A 228 -0.43 2.22 31.65
CA GLN A 228 -1.55 1.31 31.44
C GLN A 228 -1.11 -0.13 31.71
N GLU A 229 -1.82 -0.81 32.61
CA GLU A 229 -1.50 -2.19 33.00
C GLU A 229 -2.08 -3.23 32.04
N ARG A 230 -3.14 -2.88 31.30
CA ARG A 230 -3.87 -3.80 30.43
C ARG A 230 -3.94 -3.25 29.01
N SER A 231 -3.47 -4.07 28.07
CA SER A 231 -3.62 -3.81 26.65
C SER A 231 -5.03 -4.20 26.17
N PRO A 232 -5.65 -3.43 25.27
CA PRO A 232 -6.88 -3.85 24.59
C PRO A 232 -6.60 -4.93 23.52
N PHE A 233 -5.34 -5.12 23.12
CA PHE A 233 -4.94 -6.12 22.14
C PHE A 233 -4.32 -7.34 22.84
N PRO A 234 -4.80 -8.57 22.58
CA PRO A 234 -4.30 -9.76 23.25
C PRO A 234 -2.85 -10.10 22.88
N ASP A 235 -2.38 -9.67 21.70
CA ASP A 235 -1.04 -9.92 21.17
C ASP A 235 -0.04 -8.76 21.39
N VAL A 236 -0.44 -7.71 22.11
CA VAL A 236 0.41 -6.55 22.40
C VAL A 236 0.56 -6.38 23.90
N PRO A 237 1.64 -6.88 24.53
CA PRO A 237 1.90 -6.64 25.94
C PRO A 237 2.10 -5.15 26.24
N ALA A 238 1.57 -4.65 27.36
CA ALA A 238 1.74 -3.26 27.78
C ALA A 238 3.21 -2.88 28.06
N THR A 239 4.06 -3.87 28.31
CA THR A 239 5.50 -3.72 28.52
C THR A 239 6.31 -3.73 27.21
N ALA A 240 5.67 -3.99 26.07
CA ALA A 240 6.37 -4.07 24.80
C ALA A 240 6.91 -2.68 24.38
N PRO A 241 8.12 -2.59 23.81
CA PRO A 241 8.69 -1.30 23.38
C PRO A 241 7.85 -0.53 22.36
N TRP A 242 7.02 -1.25 21.58
CA TRP A 242 6.13 -0.68 20.57
C TRP A 242 4.69 -0.47 21.07
N TYR A 243 4.37 -0.78 22.34
CA TYR A 243 3.00 -0.71 22.87
C TYR A 243 2.39 0.69 22.66
N ASN A 244 3.12 1.73 23.06
CA ASN A 244 2.63 3.11 22.96
C ASN A 244 2.36 3.53 21.51
N ALA A 245 3.24 3.13 20.59
CA ALA A 245 3.08 3.38 19.16
C ALA A 245 1.82 2.69 18.60
N VAL A 246 1.62 1.41 18.93
CA VAL A 246 0.43 0.66 18.53
C VAL A 246 -0.84 1.32 19.07
N MET A 247 -0.86 1.70 20.35
CA MET A 247 -1.99 2.39 20.97
C MET A 247 -2.27 3.75 20.30
N ASN A 248 -1.24 4.55 20.02
CA ASN A 248 -1.41 5.82 19.34
C ASN A 248 -1.97 5.67 17.93
N MET A 249 -1.43 4.73 17.15
CA MET A 249 -1.80 4.57 15.75
C MET A 249 -3.20 3.98 15.58
N THR A 250 -3.60 3.06 16.46
CA THR A 250 -4.96 2.50 16.44
C THR A 250 -6.02 3.47 16.93
N THR A 251 -5.80 4.15 18.05
CA THR A 251 -6.79 5.11 18.61
C THR A 251 -7.01 6.33 17.73
N ARG A 252 -6.04 6.70 16.88
CA ARG A 252 -6.16 7.79 15.91
C ARG A 252 -6.70 7.35 14.54
N GLY A 253 -6.89 6.04 14.36
CA GLY A 253 -7.38 5.42 13.12
C GLY A 253 -6.36 5.37 11.99
N LEU A 254 -5.06 5.45 12.29
CA LEU A 254 -3.99 5.28 11.30
C LEU A 254 -3.74 3.80 11.00
N MET A 255 -4.02 2.92 11.95
CA MET A 255 -3.95 1.46 11.81
C MET A 255 -5.19 0.83 12.45
N GLU A 256 -5.54 -0.37 12.02
CA GLU A 256 -6.74 -1.08 12.48
C GLU A 256 -6.37 -2.47 13.01
N SER A 257 -7.09 -2.98 14.02
CA SER A 257 -6.97 -4.36 14.47
C SER A 257 -7.87 -5.28 13.67
N GLU A 258 -7.65 -6.59 13.81
CA GLU A 258 -8.56 -7.58 13.27
C GLU A 258 -9.87 -7.67 14.06
N LEU A 259 -10.85 -8.36 13.46
CA LEU A 259 -12.09 -8.73 14.14
C LEU A 259 -11.87 -9.61 15.38
N SER A 260 -10.76 -10.35 15.44
CA SER A 260 -10.34 -11.11 16.63
C SER A 260 -9.92 -10.22 17.80
N GLY A 261 -9.69 -8.93 17.55
CA GLY A 261 -9.09 -7.99 18.50
C GLY A 261 -7.56 -8.00 18.48
N GLU A 262 -6.91 -8.87 17.70
CA GLU A 262 -5.45 -8.87 17.56
C GLU A 262 -4.97 -7.70 16.69
N PHE A 263 -3.82 -7.12 17.07
CA PHE A 263 -3.15 -6.12 16.25
C PHE A 263 -2.27 -6.76 15.17
N ARG A 264 -1.84 -8.02 15.33
CA ARG A 264 -0.95 -8.78 14.45
C ARG A 264 0.43 -8.14 14.30
N VAL A 265 1.11 -7.92 15.44
CA VAL A 265 2.38 -7.16 15.51
C VAL A 265 3.49 -7.61 14.55
N ASN A 266 3.55 -8.90 14.23
CA ASN A 266 4.61 -9.49 13.40
C ASN A 266 4.20 -9.72 11.94
N ASP A 267 2.94 -9.47 11.59
CA ASP A 267 2.49 -9.62 10.21
C ASP A 267 3.11 -8.51 9.35
N LEU A 268 3.39 -8.86 8.10
CA LEU A 268 3.84 -7.90 7.11
C LEU A 268 2.70 -6.98 6.72
N VAL A 269 3.02 -5.71 6.52
CA VAL A 269 2.11 -4.68 6.05
C VAL A 269 1.92 -4.86 4.55
N ASP A 270 0.67 -4.89 4.07
CA ASP A 270 0.38 -4.85 2.64
C ASP A 270 0.28 -3.41 2.10
N GLY A 271 0.36 -3.28 0.77
CA GLY A 271 0.37 -1.98 0.10
C GLY A 271 -0.84 -1.11 0.44
N ALA A 272 -2.03 -1.70 0.45
CA ALA A 272 -3.26 -0.96 0.71
C ALA A 272 -3.30 -0.45 2.16
N GLU A 273 -2.83 -1.23 3.12
CA GLU A 273 -2.68 -0.78 4.51
C GLU A 273 -1.69 0.38 4.64
N ALA A 274 -0.53 0.31 4.00
CA ALA A 274 0.46 1.39 4.01
C ALA A 274 -0.10 2.70 3.43
N ILE A 275 -0.80 2.62 2.29
CA ILE A 275 -1.48 3.77 1.67
C ILE A 275 -2.55 4.35 2.58
N LEU A 276 -3.36 3.51 3.22
CA LEU A 276 -4.39 3.95 4.15
C LEU A 276 -3.78 4.76 5.30
N ALA A 277 -2.73 4.23 5.94
CA ALA A 277 -2.06 4.90 7.04
C ALA A 277 -1.52 6.28 6.63
N ILE A 278 -0.87 6.37 5.47
CA ILE A 278 -0.33 7.63 4.95
C ILE A 278 -1.43 8.63 4.60
N ARG A 279 -2.54 8.16 4.01
CA ARG A 279 -3.70 9.01 3.75
C ARG A 279 -4.26 9.60 5.04
N ILE A 280 -4.50 8.76 6.05
CA ILE A 280 -5.07 9.22 7.32
C ILE A 280 -4.11 10.20 7.99
N LEU A 281 -2.81 9.92 7.99
CA LEU A 281 -1.79 10.83 8.50
C LEU A 281 -1.86 12.21 7.79
N ARG A 282 -1.90 12.22 6.45
CA ARG A 282 -2.04 13.46 5.66
C ARG A 282 -3.33 14.21 5.96
N GLN A 283 -4.45 13.51 6.12
CA GLN A 283 -5.73 14.13 6.48
C GLN A 283 -5.68 14.77 7.87
N ARG A 284 -5.07 14.09 8.84
CA ARG A 284 -4.88 14.64 10.20
C ARG A 284 -4.01 15.89 10.18
N MET A 285 -2.98 15.93 9.33
CA MET A 285 -2.15 17.12 9.18
C MET A 285 -2.90 18.33 8.62
N ASN A 286 -3.78 18.15 7.64
CA ASN A 286 -4.54 19.26 7.03
C ASN A 286 -5.60 19.86 7.95
N ILE A 287 -5.85 19.25 9.12
CA ILE A 287 -6.79 19.75 10.14
C ILE A 287 -6.07 20.73 11.10
N TYR A 288 -4.73 20.76 11.10
CA TYR A 288 -3.89 21.67 11.90
C TYR A 288 -3.14 22.67 11.02
#